data_AF-A0A412YT96-F1
#
_entry.id   AF-A0A412YT96-F1
#
_cell.length_a   1.000
_cell.length_b   1.000
_cell.length_c   1.000
_cell.angle_alpha   90.00
_cell.angle_beta   90.00
_cell.angle_gamma   90.00
#
_symmetry.space_group_name_H-M   'P 1'
#
loop_
_entity.id
_entity.type
_entity.pdbx_description
1 polymer ?
#
loop_
_entity_poly.entity_id
_entity_poly.type
_entity_poly.pdbx_seq_one_letter_code
_entity_poly.pdbx_strand_id
1 'polypeptide(L)'
;MKSVYFSNLIEDLYKKRIIIGIFVLVCTMLFAILGYRKAVPQLSFNKQQLDEVDKYNERLSEYDAMIADIEGSLSLTNQQIDSLQTYIDNSIYMRIDSQNIQTASVQYGIHAEGAVDNILSALTMYVNEGGLKDALTEEYANLDTEYWKDIITCSTNGNVLNITVIHYDVDDVKKILDIIKTRLQNQVATIASVQGNFSLSEIDSSYYIKSDISVANTQNGTRNNLKNYITNRSDLNNKLISQKNAKNSYIEKSKPETLPDTSLNITANTIKYALSGFFFGIVLPCICFMLQYILGNRIRSAKDLESYNIPVLNIGLGPDTYTHSLDRSLIDIKLLLQQHQLSSLYLNALSEQPRVQKAVNDYKTLTEQAGIPTTEGYNTFEDADELQQMISIKNCILFIKTGKDTYPQLERQLNLCRSFKIDILGCIII
;
A
#
# COMPACT_ATOMS: atom_id res chain seq x y z
N MET A 1 -3.48 -13.48 -51.14
CA MET A 1 -4.15 -14.34 -50.14
C MET A 1 -3.59 -13.94 -48.78
N LYS A 2 -4.41 -13.50 -47.81
CA LYS A 2 -3.92 -13.13 -46.47
C LYS A 2 -3.26 -14.35 -45.84
N SER A 3 -1.97 -14.26 -45.54
CA SER A 3 -1.29 -15.29 -44.76
C SER A 3 -1.54 -15.04 -43.28
N VAL A 4 -2.14 -16.00 -42.58
CA VAL A 4 -2.39 -15.93 -41.14
C VAL A 4 -1.15 -16.45 -40.43
N TYR A 5 -0.36 -15.55 -39.86
CA TYR A 5 0.84 -15.94 -39.10
C TYR A 5 0.50 -16.11 -37.62
N PHE A 6 0.56 -17.37 -37.17
CA PHE A 6 0.26 -17.74 -35.78
C PHE A 6 1.13 -17.01 -34.75
N SER A 7 2.39 -16.70 -35.11
CA SER A 7 3.32 -15.94 -34.25
C SER A 7 2.81 -14.54 -33.90
N ASN A 8 2.22 -13.82 -34.86
CA ASN A 8 1.76 -12.45 -34.67
C ASN A 8 0.47 -12.43 -33.82
N LEU A 9 -0.31 -13.50 -33.92
CA LEU A 9 -1.54 -13.68 -33.14
C LEU A 9 -1.22 -13.91 -31.66
N ILE A 10 -0.18 -14.70 -31.37
CA ILE A 10 0.31 -14.92 -30.00
C ILE A 10 0.81 -13.61 -29.39
N GLU A 11 1.55 -12.81 -30.15
CA GLU A 11 2.09 -11.53 -29.66
C GLU A 11 0.99 -10.51 -29.33
N ASP A 12 -0.04 -10.40 -30.18
CA ASP A 12 -1.20 -9.54 -29.94
C ASP A 12 -2.03 -10.01 -28.72
N LEU A 13 -2.16 -11.33 -28.50
CA LEU A 13 -2.79 -11.88 -27.30
C LEU A 13 -1.99 -11.57 -26.04
N TYR A 14 -0.66 -11.69 -26.10
CA TYR A 14 0.22 -11.39 -24.97
C TYR A 14 0.15 -9.91 -24.56
N LYS A 15 0.10 -8.99 -25.53
CA LYS A 15 -0.08 -7.55 -25.27
C LYS A 15 -1.40 -7.23 -24.57
N LYS A 16 -2.45 -8.04 -24.78
CA LYS A 16 -3.78 -7.86 -24.18
C LYS A 16 -4.04 -8.73 -22.95
N ARG A 17 -3.01 -9.36 -22.36
CA ARG A 17 -3.10 -10.25 -21.20
C ARG A 17 -3.88 -9.68 -20.00
N ILE A 18 -3.80 -8.36 -19.77
CA ILE A 18 -4.53 -7.70 -18.67
C ILE A 18 -6.03 -7.72 -18.91
N ILE A 19 -6.47 -7.41 -20.14
CA ILE A 19 -7.89 -7.43 -20.53
C ILE A 19 -8.44 -8.86 -20.46
N ILE A 20 -7.65 -9.84 -20.93
CA ILE A 20 -8.01 -11.25 -20.85
C ILE A 20 -8.11 -11.69 -19.37
N GLY A 21 -7.16 -11.28 -18.53
CA GLY A 21 -7.19 -11.57 -17.09
C GLY A 21 -8.44 -11.04 -16.38
N ILE A 22 -8.88 -9.81 -16.71
CA ILE A 22 -10.13 -9.24 -16.17
C ILE A 22 -11.34 -10.06 -16.63
N PHE A 23 -11.39 -10.44 -17.91
CA PHE A 23 -12.49 -11.24 -18.45
C PHE A 23 -12.55 -12.64 -17.82
N VAL A 24 -11.39 -13.28 -17.59
CA VAL A 24 -11.28 -14.55 -16.86
C VAL A 24 -11.85 -14.43 -15.45
N LEU A 25 -11.51 -13.37 -14.71
CA LEU A 25 -12.03 -13.16 -13.35
C LEU A 25 -13.56 -13.00 -13.35
N VAL A 26 -14.09 -12.17 -14.23
CA VAL A 26 -15.54 -11.93 -14.33
C VAL A 26 -16.29 -13.20 -14.72
N CYS A 27 -15.82 -13.95 -15.73
CA CYS A 27 -16.44 -15.21 -16.14
C CYS A 27 -16.35 -16.29 -15.04
N THR A 28 -15.22 -16.36 -14.33
CA THR A 28 -15.05 -17.31 -13.22
C THR A 28 -16.03 -17.00 -12.09
N MET A 29 -16.20 -15.73 -11.71
CA MET A 29 -17.17 -15.33 -10.67
C MET A 29 -18.62 -15.59 -11.10
N LEU A 30 -19.00 -15.20 -12.32
CA LEU A 30 -20.37 -15.41 -12.81
C LEU A 30 -20.74 -16.89 -12.86
N PHE A 31 -19.84 -17.75 -13.34
CA PHE A 31 -20.10 -19.18 -13.38
C PHE A 31 -20.03 -19.83 -11.99
N ALA A 32 -19.20 -19.35 -11.07
CA ALA A 32 -19.24 -19.79 -9.68
C ALA A 32 -20.60 -19.50 -9.02
N ILE A 33 -21.17 -18.30 -9.25
CA ILE A 33 -22.52 -17.93 -8.79
C ILE A 33 -23.59 -18.83 -9.42
N LEU A 34 -23.49 -19.13 -10.72
CA LEU A 34 -24.41 -20.06 -11.39
C LEU A 34 -24.30 -21.49 -10.83
N GLY A 35 -23.08 -21.95 -10.54
CA GLY A 35 -22.82 -23.25 -9.90
C GLY A 35 -23.45 -23.32 -8.51
N TYR A 36 -23.32 -22.25 -7.72
CA TYR A 36 -23.98 -22.11 -6.42
C TYR A 36 -25.51 -22.18 -6.57
N ARG A 37 -26.11 -21.36 -7.45
CA ARG A 37 -27.58 -21.32 -7.64
C ARG A 37 -28.16 -22.62 -8.18
N LYS A 38 -27.40 -23.43 -8.90
CA LYS A 38 -27.84 -24.72 -9.45
C LYS A 38 -27.62 -25.90 -8.49
N ALA A 39 -26.74 -25.75 -7.50
CA ALA A 39 -26.55 -26.76 -6.44
C ALA A 39 -27.65 -26.67 -5.38
N VAL A 40 -28.18 -25.47 -5.12
CA VAL A 40 -29.24 -25.23 -4.12
C VAL A 40 -30.53 -26.06 -4.34
N PRO A 41 -31.07 -26.24 -5.57
CA PRO A 41 -32.29 -27.02 -5.80
C PRO A 41 -32.13 -28.55 -5.67
N GLN A 42 -30.89 -29.08 -5.67
CA GLN A 42 -30.65 -30.53 -5.49
C GLN A 42 -30.56 -30.95 -4.02
N LEU A 43 -30.64 -30.00 -3.08
CA LEU A 43 -30.72 -30.22 -1.65
C LEU A 43 -32.19 -30.23 -1.21
N SER A 44 -32.96 -31.26 -1.58
CA SER A 44 -34.30 -31.45 -1.01
C SER A 44 -34.17 -32.09 0.38
N PHE A 45 -33.71 -31.33 1.38
CA PHE A 45 -33.86 -31.70 2.79
C PHE A 45 -35.30 -31.43 3.23
N ASN A 46 -35.89 -32.32 4.04
CA ASN A 46 -37.18 -32.04 4.68
C ASN A 46 -36.97 -30.93 5.74
N LYS A 47 -37.99 -30.10 6.01
CA LYS A 47 -37.95 -28.94 6.92
C LYS A 47 -37.33 -29.26 8.30
N GLN A 48 -37.53 -30.49 8.78
CA GLN A 48 -36.99 -30.99 10.05
C GLN A 48 -35.46 -31.18 10.03
N GLN A 49 -34.89 -31.62 8.90
CA GLN A 49 -33.43 -31.83 8.77
C GLN A 49 -32.67 -30.50 8.63
N LEU A 50 -33.31 -29.49 8.04
CA LEU A 50 -32.77 -28.13 7.97
C LEU A 50 -32.74 -27.47 9.36
N ASP A 51 -33.82 -27.60 10.12
CA ASP A 51 -33.91 -27.09 11.49
C ASP A 51 -32.87 -27.71 12.43
N GLU A 52 -32.54 -29.01 12.26
CA GLU A 52 -31.48 -29.68 13.02
C GLU A 52 -30.07 -29.15 12.68
N VAL A 53 -29.79 -28.91 11.39
CA VAL A 53 -28.50 -28.35 10.95
C VAL A 53 -28.35 -26.88 11.38
N ASP A 54 -29.42 -26.09 11.30
CA ASP A 54 -29.42 -24.69 11.72
C ASP A 54 -29.17 -24.57 13.22
N LYS A 55 -29.87 -25.36 14.05
CA LYS A 55 -29.64 -25.41 15.50
C LYS A 55 -28.23 -25.85 15.86
N TYR A 56 -27.67 -26.80 15.12
CA TYR A 56 -26.29 -27.24 15.30
C TYR A 56 -25.28 -26.11 15.02
N ASN A 57 -25.46 -25.40 13.90
CA ASN A 57 -24.58 -24.28 13.52
C ASN A 57 -24.73 -23.07 14.45
N GLU A 58 -25.96 -22.75 14.88
CA GLU A 58 -26.23 -21.70 15.87
C GLU A 58 -25.47 -21.99 17.17
N ARG A 59 -25.55 -23.24 17.67
CA ARG A 59 -24.83 -23.66 18.87
C ARG A 59 -23.31 -23.61 18.71
N LEU A 60 -22.77 -23.93 17.53
CA LEU A 60 -21.34 -23.74 17.24
C LEU A 60 -20.94 -22.26 17.26
N SER A 61 -21.77 -21.38 16.70
CA SER A 61 -21.55 -19.93 16.72
C SER A 61 -21.58 -19.37 18.14
N GLU A 62 -22.45 -19.90 19.02
CA GLU A 62 -22.46 -19.54 20.44
C GLU A 62 -21.14 -19.93 21.13
N TYR A 63 -20.62 -21.12 20.87
CA TYR A 63 -19.30 -21.53 21.38
C TYR A 63 -18.18 -20.62 20.88
N ASP A 64 -18.19 -20.25 19.59
CA ASP A 64 -17.20 -19.34 19.02
C ASP A 64 -17.26 -17.95 19.64
N ALA A 65 -18.47 -17.41 19.85
CA ALA A 65 -18.66 -16.14 20.55
C ALA A 65 -18.15 -16.19 22.00
N MET A 66 -18.46 -17.26 22.74
CA MET A 66 -17.96 -17.44 24.11
C MET A 66 -16.44 -17.58 24.18
N ILE A 67 -15.83 -18.30 23.24
CA ILE A 67 -14.36 -18.45 23.16
C ILE A 67 -13.70 -17.09 22.87
N ALA A 68 -14.23 -16.34 21.90
CA ALA A 68 -13.71 -15.03 21.54
C ALA A 68 -13.81 -14.02 22.71
N ASP A 69 -14.90 -14.03 23.48
CA ASP A 69 -15.07 -13.20 24.67
C ASP A 69 -14.04 -13.52 25.77
N ILE A 70 -13.77 -14.82 26.01
CA ILE A 70 -12.74 -15.26 26.96
C ILE A 70 -11.34 -14.86 26.48
N GLU A 71 -11.05 -15.01 25.19
CA GLU A 71 -9.76 -14.61 24.59
C GLU A 71 -9.55 -13.08 24.69
N GLY A 72 -10.60 -12.29 24.48
CA GLY A 72 -10.59 -10.84 24.72
C GLY A 72 -10.31 -10.48 26.18
N SER A 73 -11.00 -11.15 27.12
CA SER A 73 -10.78 -10.97 28.56
C SER A 73 -9.37 -11.36 29.01
N LEU A 74 -8.80 -12.42 28.43
CA LEU A 74 -7.41 -12.83 28.65
C LEU A 74 -6.42 -11.77 28.16
N SER A 75 -6.66 -11.19 26.97
CA SER A 75 -5.81 -10.13 26.42
C SER A 75 -5.75 -8.93 27.36
N LEU A 76 -6.91 -8.43 27.81
CA LEU A 76 -6.99 -7.31 28.75
C LEU A 76 -6.31 -7.64 30.09
N THR A 77 -6.56 -8.84 30.62
CA THR A 77 -5.96 -9.28 31.89
C THR A 77 -4.42 -9.34 31.78
N ASN A 78 -3.88 -9.82 30.66
CA ASN A 78 -2.43 -9.84 30.44
C ASN A 78 -1.85 -8.42 30.38
N GLN A 79 -2.50 -7.49 29.69
CA GLN A 79 -2.05 -6.08 29.67
C GLN A 79 -2.02 -5.47 31.07
N GLN A 80 -3.02 -5.77 31.91
CA GLN A 80 -3.07 -5.31 33.30
C GLN A 80 -1.95 -5.92 34.15
N ILE A 81 -1.65 -7.22 33.95
CA ILE A 81 -0.52 -7.90 34.60
C ILE A 81 0.78 -7.24 34.19
N ASP A 82 1.02 -7.05 32.90
CA ASP A 82 2.28 -6.50 32.38
C ASP A 82 2.51 -5.06 32.88
N SER A 83 1.46 -4.23 32.88
CA SER A 83 1.51 -2.86 33.40
C SER A 83 1.82 -2.83 34.89
N LEU A 84 1.12 -3.64 35.71
CA LEU A 84 1.36 -3.69 37.16
C LEU A 84 2.73 -4.27 37.49
N GLN A 85 3.17 -5.31 36.78
CA GLN A 85 4.49 -5.92 36.96
C GLN A 85 5.59 -4.89 36.65
N THR A 86 5.49 -4.21 35.51
CA THR A 86 6.43 -3.12 35.13
C THR A 86 6.49 -2.04 36.19
N TYR A 87 5.33 -1.59 36.70
CA TYR A 87 5.28 -0.60 37.78
C TYR A 87 5.92 -1.14 39.07
N ILE A 88 5.65 -2.38 39.47
CA ILE A 88 6.23 -3.00 40.66
C ILE A 88 7.77 -3.09 40.55
N ASP A 89 8.28 -3.42 39.37
CA ASP A 89 9.70 -3.65 39.15
C ASP A 89 10.50 -2.34 39.04
N ASN A 90 9.91 -1.30 38.45
CA ASN A 90 10.62 -0.07 38.10
C ASN A 90 10.29 1.13 39.02
N SER A 91 9.10 1.19 39.62
CA SER A 91 8.67 2.35 40.40
C SER A 91 9.56 2.60 41.61
N ILE A 92 9.99 3.86 41.77
CA ILE A 92 10.69 4.35 42.96
C ILE A 92 9.86 4.05 44.22
N TYR A 93 8.56 4.32 44.18
CA TYR A 93 7.65 4.17 45.31
C TYR A 93 7.59 2.72 45.79
N MET A 94 7.66 1.75 44.87
CA MET A 94 7.59 0.32 45.20
C MET A 94 8.84 -0.22 45.90
N ARG A 95 9.95 0.54 45.86
CA ARG A 95 11.24 0.22 46.47
C ARG A 95 11.46 0.91 47.82
N ILE A 96 10.61 1.87 48.20
CA ILE A 96 10.73 2.57 49.49
C ILE A 96 10.52 1.60 50.64
N ASP A 97 11.45 1.60 51.61
CA ASP A 97 11.24 0.97 52.90
C ASP A 97 10.32 1.85 53.75
N SER A 98 9.12 1.36 54.04
CA SER A 98 8.12 2.07 54.85
C SER A 98 8.58 2.49 56.25
N GLN A 99 9.63 1.86 56.79
CA GLN A 99 10.21 2.21 58.09
C GLN A 99 11.40 3.17 57.98
N ASN A 100 11.93 3.38 56.77
CA ASN A 100 13.10 4.20 56.51
C ASN A 100 12.92 5.01 55.22
N ILE A 101 12.05 6.01 55.27
CA ILE A 101 11.72 6.87 54.14
C ILE A 101 12.60 8.11 54.17
N GLN A 102 13.51 8.23 53.20
CA GLN A 102 14.28 9.46 53.00
C GLN A 102 13.34 10.56 52.53
N THR A 103 13.25 11.66 53.27
CA THR A 103 12.29 12.72 53.00
C THR A 103 13.01 14.07 52.91
N ALA A 104 12.69 14.82 51.87
CA ALA A 104 13.11 16.20 51.69
C ALA A 104 11.86 17.08 51.58
N SER A 105 11.82 18.21 52.28
CA SER A 105 10.68 19.13 52.23
C SER A 105 11.17 20.57 52.11
N VAL A 106 10.41 21.38 51.36
CA VAL A 106 10.60 22.82 51.26
C VAL A 106 9.27 23.53 51.47
N GLN A 107 9.31 24.64 52.21
CA GLN A 107 8.17 25.51 52.42
C GLN A 107 8.45 26.87 51.77
N TYR A 108 7.49 27.36 51.01
CA TYR A 108 7.54 28.68 50.39
C TYR A 108 6.41 29.57 50.90
N GLY A 109 6.76 30.78 51.32
CA GLY A 109 5.81 31.84 51.59
C GLY A 109 5.50 32.60 50.31
N ILE A 110 4.21 32.86 50.09
CA ILE A 110 3.74 33.67 48.97
C ILE A 110 3.30 35.03 49.48
N HIS A 111 3.88 36.07 48.90
CA HIS A 111 3.46 37.45 49.10
C HIS A 111 2.99 38.04 47.79
N ALA A 112 1.75 38.55 47.77
CA ALA A 112 1.13 39.18 46.62
C ALA A 112 0.17 40.27 47.09
N GLU A 113 -0.05 41.29 46.28
CA GLU A 113 -1.08 42.32 46.53
C GLU A 113 -2.50 41.82 46.16
N GLY A 114 -2.59 40.75 45.36
CA GLY A 114 -3.83 40.18 44.83
C GLY A 114 -4.21 38.81 45.41
N ALA A 115 -4.99 38.03 44.65
CA ALA A 115 -5.54 36.75 45.08
C ALA A 115 -4.46 35.63 45.15
N VAL A 116 -3.89 35.44 46.34
CA VAL A 116 -2.89 34.39 46.65
C VAL A 116 -3.37 32.99 46.28
N ASP A 117 -4.66 32.69 46.42
CA ASP A 117 -5.25 31.39 46.14
C ASP A 117 -5.06 30.95 44.67
N ASN A 118 -5.13 31.90 43.73
CA ASN A 118 -4.94 31.61 42.30
C ASN A 118 -3.48 31.29 42.00
N ILE A 119 -2.55 31.99 42.66
CA ILE A 119 -1.10 31.75 42.53
C ILE A 119 -0.74 30.39 43.11
N LEU A 120 -1.23 30.08 44.32
CA LEU A 120 -1.05 28.78 44.97
C LEU A 120 -1.62 27.65 44.11
N SER A 121 -2.81 27.85 43.53
CA SER A 121 -3.42 26.89 42.62
C SER A 121 -2.56 26.68 41.36
N ALA A 122 -2.02 27.75 40.77
CA ALA A 122 -1.15 27.65 39.60
C ALA A 122 0.17 26.90 39.90
N LEU A 123 0.80 27.18 41.05
CA LEU A 123 1.99 26.48 41.50
C LEU A 123 1.71 25.00 41.81
N THR A 124 0.58 24.71 42.48
CA THR A 124 0.15 23.35 42.77
C THR A 124 -0.10 22.56 41.48
N MET A 125 -0.79 23.16 40.50
CA MET A 125 -0.97 22.55 39.18
C MET A 125 0.36 22.33 38.45
N TYR A 126 1.30 23.26 38.54
CA TYR A 126 2.62 23.11 37.94
C TYR A 126 3.39 21.91 38.53
N VAL A 127 3.33 21.72 39.84
CA VAL A 127 3.96 20.59 40.53
C VAL A 127 3.29 19.26 40.18
N ASN A 128 1.96 19.20 40.23
CA ASN A 128 1.24 17.94 40.06
C ASN A 128 1.11 17.52 38.58
N GLU A 129 0.92 18.46 37.66
CA GLU A 129 0.56 18.19 36.27
C GLU A 129 1.44 18.88 35.22
N GLY A 130 2.26 19.85 35.63
CA GLY A 130 3.05 20.71 34.73
C GLY A 130 4.49 20.25 34.51
N GLY A 131 5.40 21.24 34.47
CA GLY A 131 6.77 21.10 33.96
C GLY A 131 7.73 20.30 34.84
N LEU A 132 7.27 19.70 35.95
CA LEU A 132 8.10 18.75 36.69
C LEU A 132 8.34 17.44 35.92
N LYS A 133 7.55 17.15 34.88
CA LYS A 133 7.73 15.99 33.99
C LYS A 133 8.66 16.26 32.80
N ASP A 134 9.14 17.49 32.64
CA ASP A 134 10.04 17.85 31.54
C ASP A 134 11.36 17.08 31.67
N ALA A 135 11.97 16.75 30.53
CA ALA A 135 13.23 16.02 30.48
C ALA A 135 14.32 16.72 31.31
N LEU A 136 15.12 15.92 31.99
CA LEU A 136 16.25 16.40 32.78
C LEU A 136 17.49 16.62 31.90
N THR A 137 18.43 17.42 32.38
CA THR A 137 19.76 17.55 31.77
C THR A 137 20.52 16.22 31.87
N GLU A 138 21.55 16.03 31.03
CA GLU A 138 22.37 14.79 31.05
C GLU A 138 22.96 14.46 32.43
N GLU A 139 23.25 15.49 33.24
CA GLU A 139 23.72 15.35 34.62
C GLU A 139 22.76 14.56 35.52
N TYR A 140 21.45 14.64 35.27
CA TYR A 140 20.40 13.99 36.07
C TYR A 140 19.64 12.91 35.29
N ALA A 141 20.21 12.41 34.19
CA ALA A 141 19.57 11.40 33.34
C ALA A 141 19.27 10.07 34.07
N ASN A 142 19.90 9.84 35.22
CA ASN A 142 19.66 8.67 36.07
C ASN A 142 18.40 8.81 36.96
N LEU A 143 17.80 10.00 37.05
CA LEU A 143 16.58 10.22 37.83
C LEU A 143 15.36 9.95 36.94
N ASP A 144 14.57 8.96 37.34
CA ASP A 144 13.41 8.52 36.58
C ASP A 144 12.20 9.44 36.83
N THR A 145 12.05 10.46 35.97
CA THR A 145 10.97 11.45 36.06
C THR A 145 9.58 10.85 35.88
N GLU A 146 9.46 9.65 35.31
CA GLU A 146 8.16 8.99 35.10
C GLU A 146 7.44 8.69 36.42
N TYR A 147 8.21 8.40 37.48
CA TYR A 147 7.69 8.03 38.80
C TYR A 147 7.62 9.19 39.79
N TRP A 148 8.00 10.41 39.40
CA TRP A 148 8.04 11.57 40.30
C TRP A 148 6.67 11.91 40.89
N LYS A 149 5.59 11.68 40.14
CA LYS A 149 4.22 11.89 40.63
C LYS A 149 3.87 11.03 41.85
N ASP A 150 4.53 9.88 42.01
CA ASP A 150 4.23 8.94 43.10
C ASP A 150 4.97 9.31 44.39
N ILE A 151 5.99 10.16 44.28
CA ILE A 151 6.91 10.47 45.37
C ILE A 151 6.92 11.96 45.76
N ILE A 152 6.29 12.83 44.96
CA ILE A 152 6.16 14.26 45.23
C ILE A 152 4.74 14.56 45.71
N THR A 153 4.63 15.19 46.86
CA THR A 153 3.37 15.72 47.39
C THR A 153 3.46 17.23 47.47
N CYS A 154 2.47 17.92 46.92
CA CYS A 154 2.29 19.36 47.03
C CYS A 154 1.03 19.68 47.84
N SER A 155 1.15 20.60 48.79
CA SER A 155 0.06 21.01 49.66
C SER A 155 0.17 22.50 49.99
N THR A 156 -0.95 23.11 50.35
CA THR A 156 -1.03 24.53 50.68
C THR A 156 -1.67 24.71 52.04
N ASN A 157 -1.14 25.63 52.85
CA ASN A 157 -1.73 26.00 54.14
C ASN A 157 -1.64 27.52 54.32
N GLY A 158 -2.78 28.21 54.18
CA GLY A 158 -2.79 29.67 54.05
C GLY A 158 -1.92 30.10 52.87
N ASN A 159 -1.03 31.06 53.11
CA ASN A 159 -0.13 31.59 52.07
C ASN A 159 1.18 30.79 51.94
N VAL A 160 1.21 29.55 52.44
CA VAL A 160 2.39 28.68 52.42
C VAL A 160 2.16 27.51 51.47
N LEU A 161 3.09 27.30 50.55
CA LEU A 161 3.21 26.13 49.71
C LEU A 161 4.22 25.18 50.34
N ASN A 162 3.82 23.93 50.63
CA ASN A 162 4.71 22.88 51.11
C ASN A 162 4.84 21.80 50.04
N ILE A 163 6.08 21.48 49.67
CA ILE A 163 6.42 20.37 48.79
C ILE A 163 7.25 19.38 49.57
N THR A 164 6.87 18.11 49.50
CA THR A 164 7.56 16.99 50.13
C THR A 164 7.92 15.97 49.05
N VAL A 165 9.16 15.51 49.06
CA VAL A 165 9.67 14.43 48.21
C VAL A 165 10.06 13.28 49.12
N ILE A 166 9.64 12.06 48.77
CA ILE A 166 10.08 10.83 49.44
C ILE A 166 10.92 9.97 48.49
N HIS A 167 11.90 9.25 49.02
CA HIS A 167 12.74 8.37 48.21
C HIS A 167 13.32 7.25 49.06
N TYR A 168 13.86 6.21 48.42
CA TYR A 168 14.64 5.16 49.11
C TYR A 168 16.12 5.55 49.27
N ASP A 169 16.60 6.47 48.43
CA ASP A 169 17.98 6.97 48.38
C ASP A 169 18.08 8.44 48.85
N VAL A 170 19.08 8.73 49.68
CA VAL A 170 19.28 10.01 50.36
C VAL A 170 19.88 11.10 49.47
N ASP A 171 20.66 10.74 48.46
CA ASP A 171 21.27 11.71 47.55
C ASP A 171 20.28 12.10 46.47
N ASP A 172 19.51 11.14 45.97
CA ASP A 172 18.50 11.39 44.96
C ASP A 172 17.34 12.24 45.50
N VAL A 173 16.89 12.04 46.75
CA VAL A 173 15.83 12.90 47.32
C VAL A 173 16.25 14.38 47.39
N LYS A 174 17.53 14.65 47.65
CA LYS A 174 18.09 16.02 47.67
C LYS A 174 18.14 16.62 46.28
N LYS A 175 18.69 15.88 45.31
CA LYS A 175 18.77 16.31 43.91
C LYS A 175 17.40 16.62 43.34
N ILE A 176 16.42 15.74 43.58
CA ILE A 176 15.04 15.93 43.13
C ILE A 176 14.46 17.21 43.74
N LEU A 177 14.64 17.45 45.05
CA LEU A 177 14.16 18.68 45.68
C LEU A 177 14.81 19.94 45.06
N ASP A 178 16.12 19.93 44.85
CA ASP A 178 16.84 21.07 44.25
C ASP A 178 16.38 21.37 42.81
N ILE A 179 16.10 20.33 42.02
CA ILE A 179 15.51 20.48 40.68
C ILE A 179 14.12 21.12 40.78
N ILE A 180 13.29 20.66 41.72
CA ILE A 180 11.95 21.23 41.94
C ILE A 180 12.05 22.70 42.34
N LYS A 181 12.94 23.06 43.28
CA LYS A 181 13.18 24.46 43.69
C LYS A 181 13.54 25.33 42.48
N THR A 182 14.47 24.85 41.65
CA THR A 182 14.90 25.55 40.43
C THR A 182 13.76 25.75 39.44
N ARG A 183 13.00 24.68 39.15
CA ARG A 183 11.87 24.71 38.22
C ARG A 183 10.75 25.64 38.69
N LEU A 184 10.44 25.63 39.98
CA LEU A 184 9.45 26.54 40.57
C LEU A 184 9.87 28.00 40.46
N GLN A 185 11.13 28.30 40.77
CA GLN A 185 11.65 29.66 40.67
C GLN A 185 11.59 30.18 39.23
N ASN A 186 11.91 29.33 38.25
CA ASN A 186 11.78 29.67 36.83
C ASN A 186 10.33 29.91 36.39
N GLN A 187 9.37 29.25 37.06
CA GLN A 187 7.95 29.38 36.75
C GLN A 187 7.31 30.67 37.31
N VAL A 188 7.96 31.35 38.26
CA VAL A 188 7.44 32.57 38.90
C VAL A 188 7.09 33.64 37.87
N ALA A 189 7.99 33.96 36.95
CA ALA A 189 7.78 35.01 35.94
C ALA A 189 6.57 34.68 35.04
N THR A 190 6.45 33.42 34.64
CA THR A 190 5.33 32.93 33.82
C THR A 190 4.00 33.11 34.54
N ILE A 191 3.91 32.70 35.80
CA ILE A 191 2.68 32.84 36.60
C ILE A 191 2.37 34.32 36.84
N ALA A 192 3.38 35.14 37.14
CA ALA A 192 3.21 36.57 37.42
C ALA A 192 2.65 37.34 36.22
N SER A 193 2.99 36.93 34.99
CA SER A 193 2.46 37.53 33.75
C SER A 193 0.94 37.38 33.59
N VAL A 194 0.33 36.41 34.26
CA VAL A 194 -1.11 36.11 34.18
C VAL A 194 -1.85 36.47 35.47
N GLN A 195 -1.25 36.17 36.62
CA GLN A 195 -1.91 36.28 37.94
C GLN A 195 -1.53 37.57 38.70
N GLY A 196 -0.66 38.39 38.13
CA GLY A 196 -0.12 39.60 38.77
C GLY A 196 1.15 39.33 39.58
N ASN A 197 1.82 40.41 39.98
CA ASN A 197 3.11 40.32 40.66
C ASN A 197 2.98 39.65 42.03
N PHE A 198 3.88 38.70 42.29
CA PHE A 198 4.04 38.04 43.58
C PHE A 198 5.51 37.67 43.80
N SER A 199 5.86 37.39 45.05
CA SER A 199 7.15 36.80 45.39
C SER A 199 6.96 35.39 45.97
N LEU A 200 7.80 34.48 45.50
CA LEU A 200 7.98 33.15 46.08
C LEU A 200 9.26 33.19 46.92
N SER A 201 9.16 32.97 48.23
CA SER A 201 10.31 33.03 49.15
C SER A 201 10.41 31.75 49.95
N GLU A 202 11.57 31.09 49.91
CA GLU A 202 11.82 29.91 50.74
C GLU A 202 11.78 30.34 52.21
N ILE A 203 10.93 29.67 52.99
CA ILE A 203 10.84 29.83 54.44
C ILE A 203 11.87 28.92 55.10
N ASP A 204 11.82 27.64 54.73
CA ASP A 204 12.69 26.60 55.29
C ASP A 204 12.78 25.39 54.35
N SER A 205 13.88 24.65 54.45
CA SER A 205 13.99 23.31 53.88
C SER A 205 14.62 22.33 54.85
N SER A 206 14.12 21.10 54.83
CA SER A 206 14.49 20.06 55.79
C SER A 206 14.72 18.71 55.12
N TYR A 207 15.62 17.94 55.72
CA TYR A 207 15.95 16.57 55.32
C TYR A 207 15.86 15.67 56.54
N TYR A 208 15.05 14.63 56.46
CA TYR A 208 14.81 13.74 57.59
C TYR A 208 14.37 12.35 57.14
N ILE A 209 14.42 11.41 58.06
CA ILE A 209 13.91 10.05 57.88
C ILE A 209 12.58 9.95 58.62
N LYS A 210 11.57 9.36 57.96
CA LYS A 210 10.29 9.04 58.60
C LYS A 210 9.89 7.58 58.35
N SER A 211 8.95 7.12 59.16
CA SER A 211 8.21 5.88 58.92
C SER A 211 6.77 6.21 58.52
N ASP A 212 6.24 5.53 57.51
CA ASP A 212 4.86 5.68 57.07
C ASP A 212 4.27 4.34 56.61
N ILE A 213 3.37 3.79 57.43
CA ILE A 213 2.73 2.50 57.17
C ILE A 213 1.84 2.52 55.92
N SER A 214 1.37 3.71 55.50
CA SER A 214 0.56 3.84 54.29
C SER A 214 1.34 3.46 53.03
N VAL A 215 2.67 3.63 53.03
CA VAL A 215 3.55 3.18 51.94
C VAL A 215 3.50 1.67 51.83
N ALA A 216 3.73 0.94 52.93
CA ALA A 216 3.65 -0.53 52.92
C ALA A 216 2.26 -1.03 52.50
N ASN A 217 1.20 -0.38 52.99
CA ASN A 217 -0.18 -0.75 52.64
C ASN A 217 -0.45 -0.58 51.14
N THR A 218 -0.01 0.53 50.55
CA THR A 218 -0.19 0.83 49.12
C THR A 218 0.62 -0.14 48.24
N GLN A 219 1.87 -0.40 48.62
CA GLN A 219 2.72 -1.37 47.93
C GLN A 219 2.12 -2.79 47.99
N ASN A 220 1.62 -3.21 49.15
CA ASN A 220 0.96 -4.51 49.32
C ASN A 220 -0.36 -4.59 48.54
N GLY A 221 -1.15 -3.52 48.52
CA GLY A 221 -2.35 -3.43 47.68
C GLY A 221 -2.02 -3.64 46.20
N THR A 222 -0.96 -2.99 45.71
CA THR A 222 -0.49 -3.14 44.33
C THR A 222 -0.05 -4.58 44.02
N ARG A 223 0.73 -5.22 44.91
CA ARG A 223 1.14 -6.63 44.75
C ARG A 223 -0.05 -7.60 44.82
N ASN A 224 -1.03 -7.33 45.68
CA ASN A 224 -2.24 -8.12 45.78
C ASN A 224 -3.11 -7.99 44.52
N ASN A 225 -3.20 -6.80 43.93
CA ASN A 225 -3.90 -6.61 42.65
C ASN A 225 -3.24 -7.44 41.53
N LEU A 226 -1.91 -7.40 41.41
CA LEU A 226 -1.17 -8.24 40.47
C LEU A 226 -1.48 -9.73 40.69
N LYS A 227 -1.43 -10.20 41.95
CA LYS A 227 -1.77 -11.58 42.30
C LYS A 227 -3.19 -11.95 41.89
N ASN A 228 -4.17 -11.06 42.12
CA ASN A 228 -5.55 -11.28 41.73
C ASN A 228 -5.70 -11.42 40.21
N TYR A 229 -5.01 -10.58 39.42
CA TYR A 229 -5.03 -10.71 37.97
C TYR A 229 -4.35 -11.99 37.47
N ILE A 230 -3.25 -12.41 38.08
CA ILE A 230 -2.60 -13.69 37.77
C ILE A 230 -3.55 -14.87 38.03
N THR A 231 -4.26 -14.86 39.16
CA THR A 231 -5.29 -15.87 39.46
C THR A 231 -6.42 -15.83 38.44
N ASN A 232 -6.96 -14.64 38.14
CA ASN A 232 -8.02 -14.47 37.13
C ASN A 232 -7.59 -15.00 35.76
N ARG A 233 -6.34 -14.74 35.34
CA ARG A 233 -5.79 -15.29 34.10
C ARG A 233 -5.79 -16.82 34.10
N SER A 234 -5.42 -17.45 35.21
CA SER A 234 -5.47 -18.91 35.35
C SER A 234 -6.90 -19.43 35.21
N ASP A 235 -7.87 -18.78 35.86
CA ASP A 235 -9.28 -19.15 35.79
C ASP A 235 -9.84 -18.99 34.37
N LEU A 236 -9.51 -17.89 33.69
CA LEU A 236 -9.88 -17.66 32.29
C LEU A 236 -9.26 -18.70 31.35
N ASN A 237 -7.99 -19.07 31.54
CA ASN A 237 -7.35 -20.13 30.75
C ASN A 237 -8.05 -21.49 30.96
N ASN A 238 -8.39 -21.84 32.19
CA ASN A 238 -9.15 -23.05 32.49
C ASN A 238 -10.54 -23.02 31.82
N LYS A 239 -11.22 -21.88 31.86
CA LYS A 239 -12.51 -21.67 31.18
C LYS A 239 -12.37 -21.80 29.65
N LEU A 240 -11.31 -21.25 29.06
CA LEU A 240 -11.03 -21.34 27.63
C LEU A 240 -10.84 -22.80 27.19
N ILE A 241 -10.02 -23.56 27.93
CA ILE A 241 -9.79 -24.99 27.69
C ILE A 241 -11.11 -25.76 27.81
N SER A 242 -11.89 -25.50 28.86
CA SER A 242 -13.19 -26.13 29.08
C SER A 242 -14.15 -25.87 27.91
N GLN A 243 -14.26 -24.62 27.43
CA GLN A 243 -15.13 -24.28 26.31
C GLN A 243 -14.66 -24.89 24.98
N LYS A 244 -13.34 -24.92 24.72
CA LYS A 244 -12.78 -25.59 23.53
C LYS A 244 -13.09 -27.09 23.55
N ASN A 245 -12.94 -27.74 24.72
CA ASN A 245 -13.28 -29.16 24.89
C ASN A 245 -14.79 -29.43 24.76
N ALA A 246 -15.63 -28.53 25.30
CA ALA A 246 -17.08 -28.62 25.17
C ALA A 246 -17.54 -28.48 23.71
N LYS A 247 -16.96 -27.53 22.97
CA LYS A 247 -17.18 -27.36 21.53
C LYS A 247 -16.78 -28.63 20.76
N ASN A 248 -15.59 -29.16 21.00
CA ASN A 248 -15.13 -30.40 20.34
C ASN A 248 -16.05 -31.59 20.65
N SER A 249 -16.44 -31.76 21.91
CA SER A 249 -17.38 -32.82 22.32
C SER A 249 -18.75 -32.67 21.66
N TYR A 250 -19.22 -31.42 21.48
CA TYR A 250 -20.46 -31.14 20.76
C TYR A 250 -20.34 -31.45 19.28
N ILE A 251 -19.21 -31.14 18.65
CA ILE A 251 -18.93 -31.50 17.26
C ILE A 251 -18.95 -33.02 17.08
N GLU A 252 -18.33 -33.78 17.98
CA GLU A 252 -18.27 -35.25 17.89
C GLU A 252 -19.63 -35.92 18.14
N LYS A 253 -20.38 -35.47 19.15
CA LYS A 253 -21.58 -36.18 19.65
C LYS A 253 -22.88 -35.69 19.03
N SER A 254 -22.91 -34.46 18.53
CA SER A 254 -24.15 -33.79 18.12
C SER A 254 -24.19 -33.44 16.64
N LYS A 255 -23.24 -33.92 15.83
CA LYS A 255 -23.24 -33.76 14.37
C LYS A 255 -24.44 -34.51 13.76
N PRO A 256 -25.41 -33.83 13.12
CA PRO A 256 -26.51 -34.51 12.42
C PRO A 256 -26.01 -35.48 11.35
N GLU A 257 -26.61 -36.67 11.25
CA GLU A 257 -26.36 -37.65 10.16
C GLU A 257 -26.69 -37.08 8.78
N THR A 258 -27.56 -36.07 8.74
CA THR A 258 -27.99 -35.33 7.56
C THR A 258 -27.02 -34.24 7.14
N LEU A 259 -25.92 -34.00 7.88
CA LEU A 259 -24.83 -33.19 7.34
C LEU A 259 -24.29 -33.93 6.11
N PRO A 260 -24.49 -33.41 4.89
CA PRO A 260 -23.70 -33.90 3.77
C PRO A 260 -22.25 -33.60 4.13
N ASP A 261 -21.33 -34.54 3.89
CA ASP A 261 -19.90 -34.27 4.01
C ASP A 261 -19.62 -32.93 3.34
N THR A 262 -19.28 -31.92 4.16
CA THR A 262 -19.38 -30.49 3.85
C THR A 262 -18.37 -30.02 2.79
N SER A 263 -17.82 -30.92 1.98
CA SER A 263 -16.76 -30.63 1.01
C SER A 263 -17.07 -31.03 -0.44
N LEU A 264 -18.11 -31.83 -0.75
CA LEU A 264 -18.13 -32.51 -2.06
C LEU A 264 -19.29 -32.26 -3.03
N ASN A 265 -20.30 -31.42 -2.76
CA ASN A 265 -21.30 -31.12 -3.80
C ASN A 265 -21.55 -29.64 -4.10
N ILE A 266 -21.56 -28.75 -3.09
CA ILE A 266 -21.59 -27.30 -3.35
C ILE A 266 -20.21 -26.84 -3.85
N THR A 267 -19.14 -27.24 -3.16
CA THR A 267 -17.76 -26.95 -3.56
C THR A 267 -17.42 -27.62 -4.89
N ALA A 268 -17.79 -28.88 -5.11
CA ALA A 268 -17.49 -29.56 -6.37
C ALA A 268 -18.25 -28.96 -7.56
N ASN A 269 -19.54 -28.62 -7.43
CA ASN A 269 -20.26 -27.96 -8.52
C ASN A 269 -19.77 -26.52 -8.70
N THR A 270 -19.56 -25.76 -7.63
CA THR A 270 -19.00 -24.40 -7.73
C THR A 270 -17.62 -24.42 -8.39
N ILE A 271 -16.75 -25.38 -8.04
CA ILE A 271 -15.43 -25.58 -8.68
C ILE A 271 -15.58 -26.01 -10.13
N LYS A 272 -16.46 -26.97 -10.47
CA LYS A 272 -16.71 -27.39 -11.87
C LYS A 272 -17.17 -26.22 -12.74
N TYR A 273 -18.12 -25.42 -12.24
CA TYR A 273 -18.61 -24.25 -12.97
C TYR A 273 -17.57 -23.11 -12.97
N ALA A 274 -16.82 -22.89 -11.89
CA ALA A 274 -15.72 -21.92 -11.87
C ALA A 274 -14.60 -22.30 -12.86
N LEU A 275 -14.20 -23.58 -12.93
CA LEU A 275 -13.26 -24.09 -13.93
C LEU A 275 -13.80 -23.93 -15.37
N SER A 276 -15.10 -24.13 -15.56
CA SER A 276 -15.75 -23.86 -16.85
C SER A 276 -15.70 -22.37 -17.19
N GLY A 277 -16.01 -21.49 -16.21
CA GLY A 277 -15.93 -20.04 -16.36
C GLY A 277 -14.52 -19.55 -16.65
N PHE A 278 -13.51 -20.15 -16.02
CA PHE A 278 -12.10 -19.91 -16.31
C PHE A 278 -11.75 -20.29 -17.75
N PHE A 279 -12.18 -21.48 -18.20
CA PHE A 279 -11.94 -21.94 -19.57
C PHE A 279 -12.62 -21.03 -20.61
N PHE A 280 -13.91 -20.70 -20.41
CA PHE A 280 -14.62 -19.76 -21.28
C PHE A 280 -14.02 -18.34 -21.23
N GLY A 281 -13.53 -17.92 -20.07
CA GLY A 281 -12.84 -16.65 -19.88
C GLY A 281 -11.56 -16.51 -20.69
N ILE A 282 -10.90 -17.63 -21.03
CA ILE A 282 -9.71 -17.64 -21.89
C ILE A 282 -10.11 -17.82 -23.36
N VAL A 283 -10.98 -18.79 -23.65
CA VAL A 283 -11.29 -19.20 -25.02
C VAL A 283 -12.10 -18.13 -25.76
N LEU A 284 -13.10 -17.51 -25.11
CA LEU A 284 -13.99 -16.56 -25.79
C LEU A 284 -13.24 -15.30 -26.27
N PRO A 285 -12.41 -14.64 -25.44
CA PRO A 285 -11.60 -13.52 -25.91
C PRO A 285 -10.61 -13.93 -27.00
N CYS A 286 -9.99 -15.11 -26.89
CA CYS A 286 -9.09 -15.62 -27.92
C CYS A 286 -9.81 -15.79 -29.27
N ILE A 287 -11.01 -16.37 -29.29
CA ILE A 287 -11.82 -16.49 -30.51
C ILE A 287 -12.17 -15.09 -31.04
N CYS A 288 -12.62 -14.17 -30.20
CA CYS A 288 -12.93 -12.80 -30.61
C CYS A 288 -11.71 -12.09 -31.20
N PHE A 289 -10.51 -12.24 -30.62
CA PHE A 289 -9.28 -11.67 -31.15
C PHE A 289 -8.82 -12.35 -32.44
N MET A 290 -8.99 -13.67 -32.56
CA MET A 290 -8.77 -14.39 -33.82
C MET A 290 -9.70 -13.88 -34.92
N LEU A 291 -10.98 -13.68 -34.62
CA LEU A 291 -11.95 -13.12 -35.58
C LEU A 291 -11.58 -11.69 -35.97
N GLN A 292 -11.21 -10.83 -35.00
CA GLN A 292 -10.70 -9.49 -35.28
C GLN A 292 -9.42 -9.51 -36.13
N TYR A 293 -8.56 -10.51 -35.94
CA TYR A 293 -7.34 -10.68 -36.72
C TYR A 293 -7.64 -11.09 -38.16
N ILE A 294 -8.49 -12.10 -38.37
CA ILE A 294 -8.85 -12.62 -39.69
C ILE A 294 -9.62 -11.56 -40.49
N LEU A 295 -10.61 -10.93 -39.86
CA LEU A 295 -11.48 -9.93 -40.49
C LEU A 295 -10.81 -8.55 -40.61
N GLY A 296 -9.77 -8.26 -39.82
CA GLY A 296 -9.09 -6.96 -39.80
C GLY A 296 -8.35 -6.66 -41.11
N ASN A 297 -8.50 -5.46 -41.67
CA ASN A 297 -7.90 -5.05 -42.94
C ASN A 297 -6.52 -4.38 -42.81
N ARG A 298 -5.84 -4.55 -41.67
CA ARG A 298 -4.57 -3.87 -41.37
C ARG A 298 -3.35 -4.70 -41.74
N ILE A 299 -2.32 -4.06 -42.26
CA ILE A 299 -0.99 -4.64 -42.51
C ILE A 299 -0.35 -4.92 -41.14
N ARG A 300 0.15 -6.13 -40.92
CA ARG A 300 0.63 -6.57 -39.60
C ARG A 300 2.12 -6.87 -39.57
N SER A 301 2.72 -7.27 -40.69
CA SER A 301 4.14 -7.64 -40.71
C SER A 301 4.81 -7.44 -42.06
N ALA A 302 6.14 -7.45 -42.07
CA ALA A 302 6.97 -7.44 -43.27
C ALA A 302 6.62 -8.56 -44.26
N LYS A 303 6.23 -9.72 -43.74
CA LYS A 303 5.83 -10.88 -44.54
C LYS A 303 4.57 -10.63 -45.36
N ASP A 304 3.73 -9.68 -44.93
CA ASP A 304 2.55 -9.30 -45.70
C ASP A 304 2.97 -8.58 -47.01
N LEU A 305 4.12 -7.90 -47.00
CA LEU A 305 4.66 -7.14 -48.12
C LEU A 305 5.43 -8.02 -49.13
N GLU A 306 5.97 -9.17 -48.67
CA GLU A 306 6.58 -10.17 -49.55
C GLU A 306 5.60 -10.62 -50.65
N SER A 307 4.31 -10.72 -50.31
CA SER A 307 3.25 -11.09 -51.27
C SER A 307 3.01 -10.06 -52.38
N TYR A 308 3.49 -8.82 -52.19
CA TYR A 308 3.43 -7.74 -53.18
C TYR A 308 4.75 -7.53 -53.93
N ASN A 309 5.76 -8.37 -53.67
CA ASN A 309 7.09 -8.31 -54.29
C ASN A 309 7.82 -6.97 -54.08
N ILE A 310 7.64 -6.35 -52.92
CA ILE A 310 8.30 -5.09 -52.53
C ILE A 310 9.45 -5.44 -51.58
N PRO A 311 10.70 -5.03 -51.87
CA PRO A 311 11.81 -5.31 -50.98
C PRO A 311 11.70 -4.51 -49.68
N VAL A 312 11.88 -5.18 -48.54
CA VAL A 312 11.85 -4.56 -47.21
C VAL A 312 13.27 -4.12 -46.86
N LEU A 313 13.50 -2.81 -46.81
CA LEU A 313 14.82 -2.22 -46.53
C LEU A 313 15.10 -2.17 -45.02
N ASN A 314 14.06 -2.02 -44.20
CA ASN A 314 14.18 -1.92 -42.75
C ASN A 314 12.92 -2.37 -41.99
N ILE A 315 13.12 -2.92 -40.80
CA ILE A 315 12.10 -3.24 -39.79
C ILE A 315 12.44 -2.47 -38.51
N GLY A 316 11.66 -1.44 -38.19
CA GLY A 316 11.85 -0.57 -37.03
C GLY A 316 11.52 -1.24 -35.69
N LEU A 317 12.38 -2.15 -35.22
CA LEU A 317 12.37 -2.65 -33.85
C LEU A 317 13.26 -1.75 -32.99
N GLY A 318 12.82 -1.35 -31.79
CA GLY A 318 13.62 -0.74 -30.68
C GLY A 318 14.39 0.59 -30.93
N PRO A 319 14.59 1.47 -29.92
CA PRO A 319 15.41 2.69 -30.05
C PRO A 319 16.87 2.42 -30.42
N ASP A 320 17.48 1.37 -29.86
CA ASP A 320 18.91 1.05 -30.04
C ASP A 320 19.23 0.41 -31.40
N THR A 321 18.24 -0.28 -31.96
CA THR A 321 18.31 -0.92 -33.28
C THR A 321 17.87 0.02 -34.42
N TYR A 322 17.19 1.12 -34.09
CA TYR A 322 16.72 2.10 -35.05
C TYR A 322 17.86 2.86 -35.74
N THR A 323 18.87 3.30 -35.01
CA THR A 323 20.02 4.05 -35.58
C THR A 323 20.87 3.19 -36.50
N HIS A 324 21.30 2.00 -36.05
CA HIS A 324 22.08 1.07 -36.87
C HIS A 324 21.34 0.59 -38.12
N SER A 325 20.01 0.45 -38.03
CA SER A 325 19.21 0.05 -39.18
C SER A 325 19.02 1.19 -40.18
N LEU A 326 19.00 2.45 -39.73
CA LEU A 326 18.92 3.64 -40.58
C LEU A 326 20.19 3.82 -41.42
N ASP A 327 21.37 3.61 -40.84
CA ASP A 327 22.65 3.61 -41.56
C ASP A 327 22.71 2.52 -42.63
N ARG A 328 22.25 1.31 -42.29
CA ARG A 328 22.19 0.19 -43.23
C ARG A 328 21.21 0.49 -44.38
N SER A 329 20.02 0.99 -44.07
CA SER A 329 19.06 1.38 -45.11
C SER A 329 19.64 2.41 -46.06
N LEU A 330 20.42 3.38 -45.57
CA LEU A 330 21.05 4.38 -46.44
C LEU A 330 21.98 3.73 -47.48
N ILE A 331 22.73 2.70 -47.08
CA ILE A 331 23.59 1.93 -47.98
C ILE A 331 22.73 1.23 -49.04
N ASP A 332 21.65 0.55 -48.62
CA ASP A 332 20.74 -0.13 -49.54
C ASP A 332 20.09 0.86 -50.52
N ILE A 333 19.66 2.03 -50.03
CA ILE A 333 19.10 3.12 -50.85
C ILE A 333 20.12 3.61 -51.88
N LYS A 334 21.37 3.86 -51.47
CA LYS A 334 22.44 4.29 -52.39
C LYS A 334 22.68 3.26 -53.49
N LEU A 335 22.75 1.98 -53.13
CA LEU A 335 22.97 0.89 -54.07
C LEU A 335 21.80 0.77 -55.06
N LEU A 336 20.55 0.88 -54.58
CA LEU A 336 19.36 0.83 -55.42
C LEU A 336 19.29 2.03 -56.39
N LEU A 337 19.58 3.24 -55.91
CA LEU A 337 19.62 4.44 -56.76
C LEU A 337 20.71 4.31 -57.84
N GLN A 338 21.90 3.80 -57.50
CA GLN A 338 22.98 3.55 -58.46
C GLN A 338 22.59 2.49 -59.50
N GLN A 339 22.01 1.36 -59.07
CA GLN A 339 21.58 0.28 -59.95
C GLN A 339 20.52 0.74 -60.95
N HIS A 340 19.60 1.59 -60.52
CA HIS A 340 18.52 2.13 -61.35
C HIS A 340 18.89 3.44 -62.08
N GLN A 341 20.13 3.94 -61.92
CA GLN A 341 20.62 5.21 -62.50
C GLN A 341 19.78 6.43 -62.11
N LEU A 342 19.34 6.48 -60.85
CA LEU A 342 18.50 7.53 -60.28
C LEU A 342 19.34 8.47 -59.41
N SER A 343 19.06 9.77 -59.48
CA SER A 343 19.82 10.80 -58.75
C SER A 343 19.04 11.49 -57.63
N SER A 344 17.75 11.21 -57.48
CA SER A 344 16.86 11.83 -56.49
C SER A 344 15.86 10.82 -55.96
N LEU A 345 15.33 11.04 -54.76
CA LEU A 345 14.49 10.10 -54.04
C LEU A 345 13.18 10.73 -53.57
N TYR A 346 12.08 9.98 -53.65
CA TYR A 346 10.81 10.36 -53.02
C TYR A 346 10.49 9.43 -51.84
N LEU A 347 10.24 10.00 -50.66
CA LEU A 347 9.80 9.27 -49.46
C LEU A 347 8.28 9.39 -49.36
N ASN A 348 7.57 8.28 -49.52
CA ASN A 348 6.12 8.27 -49.52
C ASN A 348 5.58 7.48 -48.32
N ALA A 349 4.86 8.14 -47.42
CA ALA A 349 4.24 7.51 -46.28
C ALA A 349 2.76 7.24 -46.51
N LEU A 350 2.29 6.05 -46.10
CA LEU A 350 0.86 5.72 -46.19
C LEU A 350 0.00 6.39 -45.10
N SER A 351 0.62 6.99 -44.08
CA SER A 351 -0.08 7.75 -43.04
C SER A 351 0.77 8.81 -42.37
N GLU A 352 0.12 9.89 -41.94
CA GLU A 352 0.71 11.04 -41.22
C GLU A 352 0.88 10.81 -39.71
N GLN A 353 1.08 9.57 -39.27
CA GLN A 353 1.21 9.31 -37.85
C GLN A 353 2.52 9.88 -37.30
N PRO A 354 2.57 10.40 -36.05
CA PRO A 354 3.75 11.10 -35.52
C PRO A 354 5.07 10.30 -35.62
N ARG A 355 4.99 8.98 -35.40
CA ARG A 355 6.17 8.09 -35.52
C ARG A 355 6.61 7.88 -36.97
N VAL A 356 5.68 7.94 -37.92
CA VAL A 356 5.96 7.85 -39.36
C VAL A 356 6.57 9.15 -39.85
N GLN A 357 6.01 10.30 -39.47
CA GLN A 357 6.58 11.61 -39.77
C GLN A 357 8.00 11.73 -39.26
N LYS A 358 8.25 11.33 -38.01
CA LYS A 358 9.61 11.30 -37.45
C LYS A 358 10.55 10.46 -38.31
N ALA A 359 10.14 9.24 -38.66
CA ALA A 359 10.98 8.37 -39.46
C ALA A 359 11.26 8.94 -40.86
N VAL A 360 10.23 9.46 -41.54
CA VAL A 360 10.41 10.12 -42.85
C VAL A 360 11.41 11.28 -42.74
N ASN A 361 11.28 12.13 -41.72
CA ASN A 361 12.20 13.26 -41.49
C ASN A 361 13.64 12.81 -41.22
N ASP A 362 13.81 11.75 -40.42
CA ASP A 362 15.14 11.18 -40.13
C ASP A 362 15.80 10.67 -41.43
N TYR A 363 15.05 9.95 -42.28
CA TYR A 363 15.53 9.45 -43.57
C TYR A 363 15.80 10.57 -44.58
N LYS A 364 14.96 11.61 -44.62
CA LYS A 364 15.18 12.78 -45.47
C LYS A 364 16.48 13.49 -45.09
N THR A 365 16.64 13.81 -43.81
CA THR A 365 17.85 14.46 -43.29
C THR A 365 19.11 13.65 -43.63
N LEU A 366 19.06 12.34 -43.42
CA LEU A 366 20.18 11.44 -43.68
C LEU A 366 20.55 11.36 -45.17
N THR A 367 19.55 11.25 -46.05
CA THR A 367 19.78 11.15 -47.50
C THR A 367 20.28 12.47 -48.08
N GLU A 368 19.76 13.61 -47.62
CA GLU A 368 20.22 14.94 -48.01
C GLU A 368 21.68 15.19 -47.57
N GLN A 369 22.03 14.81 -46.33
CA GLN A 369 23.43 14.87 -45.86
C GLN A 369 24.37 13.99 -46.68
N ALA A 370 23.85 12.90 -47.24
CA ALA A 370 24.58 12.01 -48.14
C ALA A 370 24.64 12.51 -49.60
N GLY A 371 24.11 13.70 -49.88
CA GLY A 371 24.11 14.32 -51.22
C GLY A 371 23.03 13.81 -52.15
N ILE A 372 21.98 13.16 -51.64
CA ILE A 372 20.82 12.68 -52.42
C ILE A 372 19.68 13.68 -52.21
N PRO A 373 19.26 14.43 -53.25
CA PRO A 373 18.07 15.26 -53.20
C PRO A 373 16.84 14.40 -52.88
N THR A 374 16.16 14.72 -51.79
CA THR A 374 15.03 13.94 -51.27
C THR A 374 13.80 14.80 -51.07
N THR A 375 12.66 14.31 -51.53
CA THR A 375 11.33 14.92 -51.32
C THR A 375 10.46 13.95 -50.54
N GLU A 376 9.53 14.46 -49.74
CA GLU A 376 8.63 13.63 -48.92
C GLU A 376 7.17 13.95 -49.22
N GLY A 377 6.30 12.97 -49.01
CA GLY A 377 4.86 13.16 -49.04
C GLY A 377 4.12 12.08 -48.27
N TYR A 378 2.90 12.41 -47.89
CA TYR A 378 2.06 11.58 -47.02
C TYR A 378 0.68 11.30 -47.61
N ASN A 379 0.27 12.04 -48.66
CA ASN A 379 -1.07 11.96 -49.22
C ASN A 379 -1.09 12.12 -50.76
N THR A 380 -0.20 11.41 -51.44
CA THR A 380 -0.07 11.42 -52.93
C THR A 380 -1.34 11.05 -53.72
N PHE A 381 -2.42 10.63 -53.05
CA PHE A 381 -3.73 10.41 -53.66
C PHE A 381 -4.61 11.65 -53.72
N GLU A 382 -4.55 12.47 -52.68
CA GLU A 382 -5.46 13.60 -52.50
C GLU A 382 -4.75 14.94 -52.76
N ASP A 383 -3.42 14.96 -52.63
CA ASP A 383 -2.59 16.12 -52.91
C ASP A 383 -1.97 16.04 -54.32
N ALA A 384 -2.38 16.97 -55.18
CA ALA A 384 -1.94 17.04 -56.57
C ALA A 384 -0.47 17.47 -56.71
N ASP A 385 0.04 18.30 -55.79
CA ASP A 385 1.40 18.81 -55.82
C ASP A 385 2.38 17.70 -55.40
N GLU A 386 2.06 16.96 -54.33
CA GLU A 386 2.81 15.77 -53.91
C GLU A 386 2.86 14.71 -55.03
N LEU A 387 1.72 14.46 -55.69
CA LEU A 387 1.66 13.52 -56.81
C LEU A 387 2.54 13.98 -57.97
N GLN A 388 2.47 15.26 -58.35
CA GLN A 388 3.27 15.80 -59.45
C GLN A 388 4.77 15.69 -59.16
N GLN A 389 5.19 15.97 -57.92
CA GLN A 389 6.58 15.81 -57.49
C GLN A 389 7.02 14.34 -57.55
N MET A 390 6.20 13.41 -57.04
CA MET A 390 6.50 11.98 -57.09
C MET A 390 6.61 11.46 -58.53
N ILE A 391 5.74 11.90 -59.44
CA ILE A 391 5.79 11.55 -60.87
C ILE A 391 7.07 12.11 -61.51
N SER A 392 7.48 13.32 -61.17
CA SER A 392 8.72 13.93 -61.69
C SER A 392 9.97 13.17 -61.25
N ILE A 393 10.00 12.66 -60.02
CA ILE A 393 11.13 11.91 -59.44
C ILE A 393 11.16 10.44 -59.94
N LYS A 394 10.01 9.88 -60.34
CA LYS A 394 9.82 8.55 -60.93
C LYS A 394 10.23 7.35 -60.06
N ASN A 395 10.62 7.58 -58.81
CA ASN A 395 10.94 6.51 -57.88
C ASN A 395 10.50 6.88 -56.46
N CYS A 396 10.21 5.88 -55.64
CA CYS A 396 9.90 6.12 -54.24
C CYS A 396 10.27 4.98 -53.29
N ILE A 397 10.36 5.32 -52.01
CA ILE A 397 10.40 4.38 -50.89
C ILE A 397 9.13 4.54 -50.07
N LEU A 398 8.46 3.43 -49.79
CA LEU A 398 7.22 3.41 -49.03
C LEU A 398 7.46 3.29 -47.53
N PHE A 399 6.81 4.12 -46.73
CA PHE A 399 6.78 4.00 -45.27
C PHE A 399 5.44 3.43 -44.84
N ILE A 400 5.49 2.28 -44.16
CA ILE A 400 4.31 1.50 -43.78
C ILE A 400 4.36 1.20 -42.28
N LYS A 401 3.34 1.63 -41.56
CA LYS A 401 3.18 1.37 -40.13
C LYS A 401 2.32 0.15 -39.87
N THR A 402 2.92 -0.84 -39.22
CA THR A 402 2.24 -2.09 -38.85
C THR A 402 1.13 -1.86 -37.81
N GLY A 403 0.05 -2.62 -37.94
CA GLY A 403 -1.11 -2.56 -37.05
C GLY A 403 -1.99 -1.32 -37.21
N LYS A 404 -1.64 -0.41 -38.14
CA LYS A 404 -2.38 0.83 -38.41
C LYS A 404 -2.74 0.99 -39.88
N ASP A 405 -1.75 0.93 -40.78
CA ASP A 405 -2.00 1.07 -42.22
C ASP A 405 -2.72 -0.17 -42.76
N THR A 406 -3.52 0.01 -43.81
CA THR A 406 -4.45 -1.00 -44.30
C THR A 406 -4.05 -1.57 -45.66
N TYR A 407 -4.43 -2.82 -45.94
CA TYR A 407 -4.21 -3.44 -47.25
C TYR A 407 -4.80 -2.61 -48.39
N PRO A 408 -6.04 -2.06 -48.29
CA PRO A 408 -6.57 -1.20 -49.35
C PRO A 408 -5.77 0.09 -49.58
N GLN A 409 -5.17 0.69 -48.54
CA GLN A 409 -4.31 1.88 -48.70
C GLN A 409 -3.03 1.52 -49.48
N LEU A 410 -2.39 0.41 -49.11
CA LEU A 410 -1.22 -0.08 -49.85
C LEU A 410 -1.58 -0.43 -51.29
N GLU A 411 -2.63 -1.23 -51.52
CA GLU A 411 -3.06 -1.61 -52.88
C GLU A 411 -3.36 -0.39 -53.75
N ARG A 412 -4.05 0.62 -53.20
CA ARG A 412 -4.23 1.90 -53.88
C ARG A 412 -2.87 2.47 -54.28
N GLN A 413 -1.96 2.66 -53.32
CA GLN A 413 -0.63 3.25 -53.57
C GLN A 413 0.15 2.51 -54.65
N LEU A 414 0.16 1.18 -54.61
CA LEU A 414 0.84 0.35 -55.61
C LEU A 414 0.21 0.54 -57.00
N ASN A 415 -1.11 0.62 -57.08
CA ASN A 415 -1.80 0.87 -58.34
C ASN A 415 -1.51 2.27 -58.90
N LEU A 416 -1.41 3.29 -58.04
CA LEU A 416 -1.02 4.63 -58.45
C LEU A 416 0.41 4.64 -58.99
N CYS A 417 1.37 4.07 -58.25
CA CYS A 417 2.75 3.99 -58.71
C CYS A 417 2.85 3.24 -60.04
N ARG A 418 2.11 2.12 -60.20
CA ARG A 418 2.06 1.37 -61.46
C ARG A 418 1.46 2.20 -62.61
N SER A 419 0.39 2.94 -62.35
CA SER A 419 -0.31 3.76 -63.36
C SER A 419 0.59 4.86 -63.92
N PHE A 420 1.42 5.46 -63.06
CA PHE A 420 2.35 6.53 -63.44
C PHE A 420 3.79 6.04 -63.72
N LYS A 421 4.03 4.72 -63.73
CA LYS A 421 5.36 4.10 -63.92
C LYS A 421 6.43 4.63 -62.95
N ILE A 422 6.05 4.71 -61.67
CA ILE A 422 6.94 5.09 -60.57
C ILE A 422 7.54 3.80 -59.99
N ASP A 423 8.87 3.73 -59.93
CA ASP A 423 9.60 2.59 -59.41
C ASP A 423 9.63 2.59 -57.89
N ILE A 424 9.05 1.55 -57.27
CA ILE A 424 9.12 1.37 -55.82
C ILE A 424 10.41 0.64 -55.49
N LEU A 425 11.39 1.39 -54.98
CA LEU A 425 12.73 0.87 -54.67
C LEU A 425 12.73 -0.01 -53.41
N GLY A 426 11.78 0.21 -52.51
CA GLY A 426 11.55 -0.64 -51.35
C GLY A 426 10.62 -0.02 -50.33
N CYS A 427 10.50 -0.67 -49.18
CA CYS A 427 9.69 -0.19 -48.07
C CYS A 427 10.40 -0.23 -46.73
N ILE A 428 10.06 0.73 -45.87
CA ILE A 428 10.48 0.85 -44.48
C ILE A 428 9.27 0.59 -43.58
N ILE A 429 9.44 -0.32 -42.64
CA ILE A 429 8.37 -0.77 -41.75
C ILE A 429 8.53 -0.16 -40.36
N ILE A 430 7.45 0.43 -39.83
CA ILE A 430 7.42 1.16 -38.55
C ILE A 430 6.47 0.52 -37.53
#